data_AF-A0A935GUK8-F1
#
_entry.id   AF-A0A935GUK8-F1
#
_cell.length_a   1.000
_cell.length_b   1.000
_cell.length_c   1.000
_cell.angle_alpha   90.00
_cell.angle_beta   90.00
_cell.angle_gamma   90.00
#
_symmetry.space_group_name_H-M   'P 1'
#
loop_
_entity.id
_entity.type
_entity.pdbx_description
1 polymer ?
#
loop_
_entity_poly.entity_id
_entity_poly.type
_entity_poly.pdbx_seq_one_letter_code
_entity_poly.pdbx_strand_id
1 'polypeptide(L)'
;MDADLQTHIAFYLTGKRPGTGLDAPEGLQLRPALFAAYRDLSALRYDFPLVLVDGPSPGMFAEPLSGLIDSILDKVAHGTEGARIRKHLLLLEQEIRKRVAAGASGLFSAVWDHSAATLGQDDTLMADSLLRARTNRHVDGELVDCQSALPAQLLGHAWSLTQAQRAAHFGRDLQRLVLKLSDILKADFVNSDAGKSAESLRSAFGSGPKDNFDFEAMSRILGRSTARKSLSPSRRSRVTQLLSTLQSQQFFAPPDAKAGTAYAFVFDSCSAALQAYRERLPRLIALARAMAIAELEAKGEYNEARHDPLFASFGENGLQASDLALFPDYLVRMNIRDLTGAEQSALSEILAVDLPVKILIQTDDVIEESPLGNGNGIGIGTPGLCPAQSATGQHGDGSERRFCAAIARLQSVPASRADPARTRLLRPGPVQRLFGRSCQHG
;
A
#
# COMPACT_ATOMS: atom_id res chain seq x y z
N MET A 1 -62.71 -7.10 7.61
CA MET A 1 -61.86 -6.07 8.24
C MET A 1 -61.44 -5.14 7.13
N ASP A 2 -61.77 -3.86 7.24
CA ASP A 2 -61.70 -2.92 6.10
C ASP A 2 -60.26 -2.70 5.64
N ALA A 3 -60.00 -2.79 4.34
CA ALA A 3 -58.64 -2.73 3.76
C ALA A 3 -57.96 -1.38 4.07
N ASP A 4 -58.75 -0.30 4.19
CA ASP A 4 -58.27 1.02 4.58
C ASP A 4 -57.81 1.08 6.03
N LEU A 5 -58.45 0.32 6.92
CA LEU A 5 -58.09 0.26 8.33
C LEU A 5 -56.79 -0.53 8.52
N GLN A 6 -56.60 -1.61 7.76
CA GLN A 6 -55.33 -2.35 7.72
C GLN A 6 -54.19 -1.49 7.18
N THR A 7 -54.46 -0.65 6.17
CA THR A 7 -53.50 0.30 5.60
C THR A 7 -53.09 1.37 6.62
N HIS A 8 -54.05 1.90 7.40
CA HIS A 8 -53.75 2.87 8.46
C HIS A 8 -52.95 2.25 9.61
N ILE A 9 -53.29 1.02 10.01
CA ILE A 9 -52.55 0.30 11.06
C ILE A 9 -51.13 -0.01 10.59
N ALA A 10 -50.95 -0.46 9.34
CA ALA A 10 -49.63 -0.73 8.78
C ALA A 10 -48.76 0.54 8.71
N PHE A 11 -49.33 1.68 8.31
CA PHE A 11 -48.61 2.96 8.30
C PHE A 11 -48.22 3.41 9.71
N TYR A 12 -49.12 3.31 10.69
CA TYR A 12 -48.82 3.72 12.06
C TYR A 12 -47.71 2.86 12.70
N LEU A 13 -47.64 1.57 12.36
CA LEU A 13 -46.65 0.64 12.93
C LEU A 13 -45.31 0.64 12.20
N THR A 14 -45.28 0.92 10.89
CA THR A 14 -44.07 0.74 10.06
C THR A 14 -43.60 2.03 9.38
N GLY A 15 -44.41 3.09 9.41
CA GLY A 15 -44.20 4.31 8.61
C GLY A 15 -44.37 4.12 7.10
N LYS A 16 -44.72 2.91 6.64
CA LYS A 16 -44.86 2.57 5.21
C LYS A 16 -46.34 2.43 4.85
N ARG A 17 -46.76 3.13 3.78
CA ARG A 17 -48.12 3.00 3.24
C ARG A 17 -48.11 1.94 2.13
N PRO A 18 -48.82 0.81 2.27
CA PRO A 18 -48.84 -0.22 1.24
C PRO A 18 -49.47 0.32 -0.06
N GLY A 19 -48.82 0.07 -1.21
CA GLY A 19 -49.32 0.46 -2.54
C GLY A 19 -48.87 1.84 -3.05
N THR A 20 -48.29 2.69 -2.21
CA THR A 20 -47.60 3.91 -2.66
C THR A 20 -46.12 3.75 -2.37
N GLY A 21 -45.41 3.03 -3.24
CA GLY A 21 -43.97 3.22 -3.32
C GLY A 21 -43.77 4.69 -3.70
N LEU A 22 -43.43 5.53 -2.73
CA LEU A 22 -42.83 6.81 -3.05
C LEU A 22 -41.58 6.46 -3.85
N ASP A 23 -41.47 6.95 -5.07
CA ASP A 23 -40.26 6.78 -5.85
C ASP A 23 -39.07 7.16 -4.98
N ALA A 24 -38.03 6.33 -5.00
CA ALA A 24 -36.84 6.60 -4.22
C ALA A 24 -36.36 8.03 -4.55
N PRO A 25 -36.07 8.90 -3.56
CA PRO A 25 -35.59 10.26 -3.82
C PRO A 25 -34.20 10.29 -4.48
N GLU A 26 -33.63 9.12 -4.78
CA GLU A 26 -32.43 8.92 -5.54
C GLU A 26 -32.51 9.60 -6.91
N GLY A 27 -31.43 10.28 -7.30
CA GLY A 27 -31.37 11.03 -8.55
C GLY A 27 -32.06 12.40 -8.53
N LEU A 28 -32.97 12.67 -7.57
CA LEU A 28 -33.68 13.96 -7.47
C LEU A 28 -32.85 15.08 -6.80
N GLN A 29 -31.62 14.78 -6.36
CA GLN A 29 -30.73 15.68 -5.61
C GLN A 29 -31.40 16.37 -4.40
N LEU A 30 -32.44 15.74 -3.84
CA LEU A 30 -33.18 16.25 -2.71
C LEU A 30 -32.37 16.02 -1.42
N ARG A 31 -32.33 17.03 -0.55
CA ARG A 31 -31.74 16.93 0.78
C ARG A 31 -32.77 17.35 1.83
N PRO A 32 -32.74 16.77 3.04
CA PRO A 32 -33.59 17.23 4.13
C PRO A 32 -33.41 18.73 4.36
N ALA A 33 -34.51 19.46 4.60
CA ALA A 33 -34.48 20.91 4.78
C ALA A 33 -33.55 21.36 5.91
N LEU A 34 -33.38 20.53 6.95
CA LEU A 34 -32.44 20.75 8.06
C LEU A 34 -30.98 20.91 7.59
N PHE A 35 -30.62 20.31 6.46
CA PHE A 35 -29.27 20.40 5.88
C PHE A 35 -29.15 21.44 4.76
N ALA A 36 -30.14 22.30 4.56
CA ALA A 36 -30.12 23.33 3.52
C ALA A 36 -28.92 24.30 3.68
N ALA A 37 -28.56 24.64 4.91
CA ALA A 37 -27.40 25.49 5.21
C ALA A 37 -26.05 24.79 4.92
N TYR A 38 -26.04 23.45 4.89
CA TYR A 38 -24.87 22.62 4.60
C TYR A 38 -24.84 22.14 3.14
N ARG A 39 -25.49 22.89 2.25
CA ARG A 39 -25.49 22.60 0.81
C ARG A 39 -24.11 22.75 0.21
N ASP A 40 -23.39 23.79 0.60
CA ASP A 40 -22.00 24.04 0.18
C ASP A 40 -21.03 23.56 1.27
N LEU A 41 -20.49 22.36 1.06
CA LEU A 41 -19.48 21.80 1.97
C LEU A 41 -18.14 22.54 1.87
N SER A 42 -17.85 23.24 0.77
CA SER A 42 -16.60 23.98 0.61
C SER A 42 -16.48 25.18 1.56
N ALA A 43 -17.62 25.64 2.11
CA ALA A 43 -17.67 26.67 3.13
C ALA A 43 -17.35 26.14 4.55
N LEU A 44 -17.39 24.83 4.75
CA LEU A 44 -17.11 24.19 6.03
C LEU A 44 -15.64 23.76 6.10
N ARG A 45 -15.09 23.85 7.30
CA ARG A 45 -13.77 23.29 7.61
C ARG A 45 -13.95 21.90 8.20
N TYR A 46 -13.59 20.89 7.43
CA TYR A 46 -13.64 19.46 7.79
C TYR A 46 -12.43 18.75 7.19
N ASP A 47 -12.31 17.44 7.40
CA ASP A 47 -11.06 16.70 7.11
C ASP A 47 -10.70 16.56 5.62
N PHE A 48 -11.66 16.71 4.70
CA PHE A 48 -11.38 16.69 3.26
C PHE A 48 -11.12 18.09 2.70
N PRO A 49 -10.33 18.24 1.63
CA PRO A 49 -9.65 17.19 0.88
C PRO A 49 -8.46 16.59 1.64
N LEU A 50 -8.12 15.35 1.31
CA LEU A 50 -6.93 14.67 1.79
C LEU A 50 -5.79 14.86 0.80
N VAL A 51 -4.57 14.95 1.32
CA VAL A 51 -3.34 14.87 0.53
C VAL A 51 -2.78 13.47 0.71
N LEU A 52 -2.67 12.71 -0.38
CA LEU A 52 -2.06 11.38 -0.42
C LEU A 52 -0.55 11.53 -0.39
N VAL A 53 0.07 11.13 0.72
CA VAL A 53 1.49 11.37 0.99
C VAL A 53 2.29 10.09 0.90
N ASP A 54 3.50 10.20 0.35
CA ASP A 54 4.50 9.14 0.39
C ASP A 54 5.24 9.21 1.75
N GLY A 55 4.50 8.96 2.83
CA GLY A 55 5.04 9.14 4.18
C GLY A 55 6.29 8.28 4.43
N PRO A 56 7.34 8.84 5.06
CA PRO A 56 8.55 8.08 5.40
C PRO A 56 8.32 7.06 6.52
N SER A 57 7.20 7.17 7.25
CA SER A 57 6.84 6.32 8.40
C SER A 57 5.63 5.42 8.10
N PRO A 58 5.61 4.18 8.63
CA PRO A 58 4.46 3.30 8.49
C PRO A 58 3.22 3.93 9.13
N GLY A 59 2.15 4.09 8.35
CA GLY A 59 0.84 4.56 8.83
C GLY A 59 0.46 5.99 8.44
N MET A 60 1.39 6.79 7.90
CA MET A 60 1.09 8.14 7.42
C MET A 60 1.03 8.13 5.89
N PHE A 61 -0.13 7.80 5.33
CA PHE A 61 -0.36 7.71 3.88
C PHE A 61 -1.31 8.79 3.36
N ALA A 62 -2.00 9.48 4.26
CA ALA A 62 -2.84 10.62 3.92
C ALA A 62 -2.87 11.62 5.07
N GLU A 63 -2.92 12.91 4.75
CA GLU A 63 -3.10 13.99 5.72
C GLU A 63 -4.27 14.90 5.30
N PRO A 64 -5.11 15.34 6.25
CA PRO A 64 -6.16 16.29 5.94
C PRO A 64 -5.57 17.66 5.62
N LEU A 65 -6.14 18.36 4.63
CA LEU A 65 -5.72 19.71 4.26
C LEU A 65 -5.76 20.66 5.46
N SER A 66 -6.81 20.57 6.28
CA SER A 66 -6.95 21.37 7.50
C SER A 66 -5.77 21.17 8.45
N GLY A 67 -5.35 19.92 8.68
CA GLY A 67 -4.19 19.59 9.51
C GLY A 67 -2.87 20.12 8.94
N LEU A 68 -2.68 20.03 7.62
CA LEU A 68 -1.52 20.61 6.95
C LEU A 68 -1.48 22.14 7.11
N ILE A 69 -2.61 22.81 6.89
CA ILE A 69 -2.70 24.27 7.07
C ILE A 69 -2.44 24.67 8.52
N ASP A 70 -3.01 23.95 9.49
CA ASP A 70 -2.77 24.21 10.91
C ASP A 70 -1.28 24.05 11.25
N SER A 71 -0.63 23.00 10.73
CA SER A 71 0.82 22.78 10.94
C SER A 71 1.70 23.89 10.35
N ILE A 72 1.28 24.52 9.24
CA ILE A 72 1.96 25.67 8.63
C ILE A 72 1.69 26.93 9.46
N LEU A 73 0.44 27.14 9.89
CA LEU A 73 0.06 28.27 10.72
C LEU A 73 0.82 28.30 12.04
N ASP A 74 1.00 27.14 12.67
CA ASP A 74 1.75 27.00 13.93
C ASP A 74 3.22 27.40 13.81
N LYS A 75 3.77 27.49 12.59
CA LYS A 75 5.16 27.92 12.32
C LYS A 75 5.27 29.37 11.85
N VAL A 76 4.29 29.85 11.10
CA VAL A 76 4.37 31.13 10.38
C VAL A 76 3.55 32.25 11.04
N ALA A 77 2.47 31.91 11.74
CA ALA A 77 1.55 32.88 12.33
C ALA A 77 1.99 33.37 13.73
N HIS A 78 3.22 33.87 13.84
CA HIS A 78 3.76 34.45 15.07
C HIS A 78 3.94 35.97 14.98
N GLY A 79 3.93 36.64 16.13
CA GLY A 79 4.17 38.08 16.23
C GLY A 79 2.98 38.95 15.78
N THR A 80 3.27 40.22 15.46
CA THR A 80 2.27 41.25 15.12
C THR A 80 1.54 40.96 13.81
N GLU A 81 2.14 40.21 12.89
CA GLU A 81 1.56 39.85 11.60
C GLU A 81 0.79 38.51 11.62
N GLY A 82 0.83 37.77 12.73
CA GLY A 82 0.30 36.41 12.81
C GLY A 82 -1.20 36.32 12.50
N ALA A 83 -2.00 37.29 12.96
CA ALA A 83 -3.44 37.34 12.68
C ALA A 83 -3.74 37.57 11.19
N ARG A 84 -2.93 38.39 10.51
CA ARG A 84 -3.03 38.64 9.06
C ARG A 84 -2.74 37.36 8.28
N ILE A 85 -1.60 36.73 8.58
CA ILE A 85 -1.17 35.48 7.93
C ILE A 85 -2.20 34.38 8.14
N ARG A 86 -2.76 34.26 9.35
CA ARG A 86 -3.83 33.30 9.65
C ARG A 86 -5.06 33.52 8.77
N LYS A 87 -5.54 34.77 8.67
CA LYS A 87 -6.66 35.10 7.80
C LYS A 87 -6.38 34.74 6.33
N HIS A 88 -5.20 35.10 5.84
CA HIS A 88 -4.79 34.85 4.45
C HIS A 88 -4.71 33.34 4.13
N LEU A 89 -4.16 32.54 5.03
CA LEU A 89 -4.03 31.10 4.84
C LEU A 89 -5.38 30.37 4.92
N LEU A 90 -6.28 30.81 5.79
CA LEU A 90 -7.64 30.24 5.84
C LEU A 90 -8.45 30.57 4.58
N LEU A 91 -8.24 31.75 3.99
CA LEU A 91 -8.83 32.09 2.68
C LEU A 91 -8.25 31.22 1.56
N LEU A 92 -6.94 30.95 1.57
CA LEU A 92 -6.32 30.01 0.66
C LEU A 92 -6.90 28.60 0.82
N GLU A 93 -7.03 28.12 2.05
CA GLU A 93 -7.62 26.80 2.34
C GLU A 93 -9.03 26.69 1.73
N GLN A 94 -9.85 27.72 1.90
CA GLN A 94 -11.19 27.77 1.34
C GLN A 94 -11.18 27.78 -0.20
N GLU A 95 -10.27 28.52 -0.83
CA GLU A 95 -10.14 28.57 -2.29
C GLU A 95 -9.69 27.22 -2.87
N ILE A 96 -8.75 26.55 -2.21
CA ILE A 96 -8.33 25.19 -2.58
C ILE A 96 -9.54 24.23 -2.49
N ARG A 97 -10.29 24.25 -1.38
CA ARG A 97 -11.50 23.42 -1.21
C ARG A 97 -12.52 23.65 -2.33
N LYS A 98 -12.78 24.90 -2.70
CA LYS A 98 -13.72 25.24 -3.80
C LYS A 98 -13.27 24.66 -5.14
N ARG A 99 -11.99 24.79 -5.47
CA ARG A 99 -11.44 24.29 -6.74
C ARG A 99 -11.52 22.79 -6.83
N VAL A 100 -11.23 22.12 -5.73
CA VAL A 100 -11.21 20.67 -5.63
C VAL A 100 -12.62 20.09 -5.69
N ALA A 101 -13.57 20.73 -5.00
CA ALA A 101 -15.00 20.43 -5.12
C ALA A 101 -15.53 20.67 -6.55
N ALA A 102 -14.94 21.62 -7.29
CA ALA A 102 -15.23 21.84 -8.71
C ALA A 102 -14.54 20.83 -9.66
N GLY A 103 -13.78 19.87 -9.13
CA GLY A 103 -13.13 18.81 -9.89
C GLY A 103 -11.65 19.05 -10.22
N ALA A 104 -11.00 20.04 -9.60
CA ALA A 104 -9.56 20.19 -9.73
C ALA A 104 -8.84 19.00 -9.06
N SER A 105 -7.98 18.33 -9.82
CA SER A 105 -7.15 17.20 -9.38
C SER A 105 -5.68 17.49 -9.62
N GLY A 106 -4.80 16.81 -8.88
CA GLY A 106 -3.36 16.87 -9.07
C GLY A 106 -2.60 17.06 -7.77
N LEU A 107 -1.32 17.45 -7.88
CA LEU A 107 -0.45 17.66 -6.73
C LEU A 107 -0.92 18.86 -5.90
N PHE A 108 -0.87 18.72 -4.58
CA PHE A 108 -1.16 19.78 -3.61
C PHE A 108 -0.34 21.04 -3.90
N SER A 109 0.94 20.89 -4.26
CA SER A 109 1.80 22.00 -4.64
C SER A 109 1.27 22.80 -5.83
N ALA A 110 0.80 22.13 -6.89
CA ALA A 110 0.28 22.79 -8.08
C ALA A 110 -1.05 23.50 -7.78
N VAL A 111 -1.96 22.86 -7.04
CA VAL A 111 -3.25 23.45 -6.66
C VAL A 111 -3.05 24.64 -5.72
N TRP A 112 -2.12 24.53 -4.78
CA TRP A 112 -1.72 25.63 -3.90
C TRP A 112 -1.23 26.83 -4.70
N ASP A 113 -0.28 26.61 -5.61
CA ASP A 113 0.38 27.67 -6.35
C ASP A 113 -0.61 28.43 -7.23
N HIS A 114 -1.52 27.70 -7.87
CA HIS A 114 -2.56 28.28 -8.70
C HIS A 114 -3.62 29.06 -7.88
N SER A 115 -4.00 28.53 -6.72
CA SER A 115 -4.92 29.22 -5.79
C SER A 115 -4.28 30.48 -5.20
N ALA A 116 -3.00 30.39 -4.80
CA ALA A 116 -2.24 31.52 -4.26
C ALA A 116 -2.02 32.62 -5.30
N ALA A 117 -1.73 32.26 -6.56
CA ALA A 117 -1.61 33.22 -7.65
C ALA A 117 -2.93 33.96 -7.90
N THR A 118 -4.07 33.28 -7.76
CA THR A 118 -5.39 33.92 -7.95
C THR A 118 -5.71 34.89 -6.80
N LEU A 119 -5.44 34.51 -5.55
CA LEU A 119 -5.71 35.36 -4.39
C LEU A 119 -4.73 36.53 -4.24
N GLY A 120 -3.48 36.38 -4.68
CA GLY A 120 -2.42 37.38 -4.55
C GLY A 120 -2.29 38.36 -5.72
N GLN A 121 -3.17 38.30 -6.73
CA GLN A 121 -3.09 39.16 -7.92
C GLN A 121 -3.16 40.65 -7.59
N ASP A 122 -4.05 41.04 -6.67
CA ASP A 122 -4.33 42.45 -6.37
C ASP A 122 -3.82 42.90 -4.98
N ASP A 123 -3.32 41.97 -4.16
CA ASP A 123 -2.92 42.23 -2.77
C ASP A 123 -1.49 41.74 -2.50
N THR A 124 -0.57 42.70 -2.35
CA THR A 124 0.85 42.43 -2.09
C THR A 124 1.11 41.83 -0.71
N LEU A 125 0.30 42.17 0.29
CA LEU A 125 0.40 41.61 1.64
C LEU A 125 -0.13 40.18 1.68
N MET A 126 -1.17 39.88 0.91
CA MET A 126 -1.65 38.51 0.66
C MET A 126 -0.55 37.69 -0.02
N ALA A 127 0.02 38.19 -1.12
CA ALA A 127 1.10 37.51 -1.84
C ALA A 127 2.32 37.20 -0.95
N ASP A 128 2.78 38.16 -0.13
CA ASP A 128 3.86 37.96 0.85
C ASP A 128 3.52 36.86 1.87
N SER A 129 2.31 36.91 2.44
CA SER A 129 1.86 35.94 3.44
C SER A 129 1.82 34.51 2.86
N LEU A 130 1.35 34.36 1.62
CA LEU A 130 1.25 33.09 0.92
C LEU A 130 2.64 32.55 0.51
N LEU A 131 3.57 33.43 0.14
CA LEU A 131 4.96 33.04 -0.16
C LEU A 131 5.66 32.50 1.09
N ARG A 132 5.47 33.15 2.26
CA ARG A 132 6.01 32.69 3.55
C ARG A 132 5.41 31.34 3.98
N ALA A 133 4.13 31.13 3.73
CA ALA A 133 3.49 29.84 3.99
C ALA A 133 4.01 28.75 3.05
N ARG A 134 4.22 29.07 1.76
CA ARG A 134 4.75 28.15 0.76
C ARG A 134 6.12 27.57 1.15
N THR A 135 7.02 28.38 1.72
CA THR A 135 8.35 27.89 2.14
C THR A 135 8.29 26.89 3.30
N ASN A 136 7.19 26.87 4.06
CA ASN A 136 6.95 25.97 5.18
C ASN A 136 6.11 24.73 4.79
N ARG A 137 5.77 24.58 3.50
CA ARG A 137 5.09 23.41 2.96
C ARG A 137 6.12 22.30 2.70
N HIS A 138 6.18 21.32 3.61
CA HIS A 138 7.12 20.19 3.51
C HIS A 138 6.51 18.93 2.90
N VAL A 139 5.19 18.92 2.74
CA VAL A 139 4.42 17.78 2.27
C VAL A 139 3.85 18.12 0.90
N ASP A 140 3.99 17.19 -0.04
CA ASP A 140 3.35 17.24 -1.34
C ASP A 140 2.81 15.86 -1.70
N GLY A 141 1.74 15.84 -2.48
CA GLY A 141 0.97 14.63 -2.73
C GLY A 141 -0.27 14.89 -3.57
N GLU A 142 -0.86 13.83 -4.10
CA GLU A 142 -2.10 13.94 -4.86
C GLU A 142 -3.25 14.36 -3.93
N LEU A 143 -4.03 15.35 -4.36
CA LEU A 143 -5.10 15.91 -3.57
C LEU A 143 -6.44 15.30 -3.98
N VAL A 144 -7.14 14.72 -3.01
CA VAL A 144 -8.36 13.93 -3.21
C VAL A 144 -9.50 14.45 -2.34
N ASP A 145 -10.64 14.73 -2.97
CA ASP A 145 -11.83 15.21 -2.28
C ASP A 145 -12.74 14.07 -1.77
N CYS A 146 -13.78 14.43 -1.00
CA CYS A 146 -14.85 13.52 -0.56
C CYS A 146 -15.81 13.16 -1.71
N GLN A 147 -15.29 12.42 -2.70
CA GLN A 147 -16.02 11.92 -3.85
C GLN A 147 -16.19 10.40 -3.79
N SER A 148 -17.05 9.83 -4.65
CA SER A 148 -17.25 8.38 -4.71
C SER A 148 -15.96 7.61 -5.04
N ALA A 149 -14.97 8.21 -5.68
CA ALA A 149 -13.69 7.56 -5.98
C ALA A 149 -12.72 7.50 -4.79
N LEU A 150 -12.96 8.27 -3.72
CA LEU A 150 -12.04 8.42 -2.60
C LEU A 150 -11.63 7.08 -1.96
N PRO A 151 -12.55 6.14 -1.62
CA PRO A 151 -12.15 4.90 -0.95
C PRO A 151 -11.17 4.07 -1.79
N ALA A 152 -11.44 3.98 -3.10
CA ALA A 152 -10.60 3.25 -4.04
C ALA A 152 -9.23 3.91 -4.24
N GLN A 153 -9.17 5.25 -4.27
CA GLN A 153 -7.92 6.00 -4.37
C GLN A 153 -7.09 5.92 -3.08
N LEU A 154 -7.71 6.17 -1.93
CA LEU A 154 -7.05 6.17 -0.62
C LEU A 154 -6.47 4.79 -0.29
N LEU A 155 -7.27 3.73 -0.44
CA LEU A 155 -6.80 2.37 -0.17
C LEU A 155 -5.80 1.91 -1.24
N GLY A 156 -6.01 2.30 -2.50
CA GLY A 156 -5.06 2.04 -3.59
C GLY A 156 -3.68 2.63 -3.29
N HIS A 157 -3.64 3.86 -2.78
CA HIS A 157 -2.42 4.53 -2.34
C HIS A 157 -1.76 3.86 -1.14
N ALA A 158 -2.52 3.59 -0.08
CA ALA A 158 -1.98 2.89 1.10
C ALA A 158 -1.40 1.50 0.73
N TRP A 159 -2.08 0.81 -0.19
CA TRP A 159 -1.63 -0.47 -0.72
C TRP A 159 -0.36 -0.32 -1.57
N SER A 160 -0.29 0.69 -2.45
CA SER A 160 0.88 0.89 -3.32
C SER A 160 2.15 1.19 -2.51
N LEU A 161 2.05 1.96 -1.42
CA LEU A 161 3.14 2.19 -0.48
C LEU A 161 3.63 0.89 0.17
N THR A 162 2.69 0.03 0.58
CA THR A 162 3.02 -1.28 1.15
C THR A 162 3.71 -2.18 0.11
N GLN A 163 3.24 -2.15 -1.14
CA GLN A 163 3.87 -2.93 -2.22
C GLN A 163 5.25 -2.37 -2.60
N ALA A 164 5.45 -1.06 -2.59
CA ALA A 164 6.75 -0.44 -2.81
C ALA A 164 7.77 -0.87 -1.76
N GLN A 165 7.36 -0.95 -0.48
CA GLN A 165 8.22 -1.48 0.59
C GLN A 165 8.58 -2.95 0.39
N ARG A 166 7.59 -3.79 0.00
CA ARG A 166 7.83 -5.21 -0.34
C ARG A 166 8.77 -5.36 -1.53
N ALA A 167 8.55 -4.58 -2.59
CA ALA A 167 9.39 -4.55 -3.78
C ALA A 167 10.83 -4.18 -3.44
N ALA A 168 11.03 -3.17 -2.58
CA ALA A 168 12.35 -2.76 -2.14
C ALA A 168 13.05 -3.86 -1.32
N HIS A 169 12.32 -4.56 -0.45
CA HIS A 169 12.88 -5.68 0.31
C HIS A 169 13.26 -6.85 -0.59
N PHE A 170 12.32 -7.29 -1.45
CA PHE A 170 12.54 -8.34 -2.42
C PHE A 170 13.71 -8.03 -3.35
N GLY A 171 13.77 -6.79 -3.86
CA GLY A 171 14.85 -6.32 -4.73
C GLY A 171 16.22 -6.43 -4.08
N ARG A 172 16.36 -6.08 -2.80
CA ARG A 172 17.62 -6.25 -2.04
C ARG A 172 18.03 -7.71 -1.94
N ASP A 173 17.09 -8.60 -1.63
CA ASP A 173 17.39 -10.03 -1.49
C ASP A 173 17.73 -10.68 -2.82
N LEU A 174 17.01 -10.32 -3.88
CA LEU A 174 17.27 -10.76 -5.25
C LEU A 174 18.66 -10.30 -5.72
N GLN A 175 18.99 -9.02 -5.55
CA GLN A 175 20.31 -8.47 -5.92
C GLN A 175 21.44 -9.17 -5.15
N ARG A 176 21.26 -9.40 -3.85
CA ARG A 176 22.20 -10.15 -3.01
C ARG A 176 22.43 -11.56 -3.56
N LEU A 177 21.38 -12.27 -3.96
CA LEU A 177 21.50 -13.62 -4.51
C LEU A 177 22.16 -13.62 -5.88
N VAL A 178 21.76 -12.71 -6.77
CA VAL A 178 22.36 -12.56 -8.11
C VAL A 178 23.85 -12.26 -8.00
N LEU A 179 24.26 -11.38 -7.10
CA LEU A 179 25.68 -11.09 -6.85
C LEU A 179 26.43 -12.34 -6.38
N LYS A 180 25.94 -13.04 -5.36
CA LYS A 180 26.61 -14.25 -4.83
C LYS A 180 26.73 -15.36 -5.87
N LEU A 181 25.68 -15.61 -6.64
CA LEU A 181 25.71 -16.61 -7.72
C LEU A 181 26.66 -16.20 -8.85
N SER A 182 26.69 -14.92 -9.20
CA SER A 182 27.63 -14.38 -10.19
C SER A 182 29.08 -14.53 -9.72
N ASP A 183 29.34 -14.30 -8.44
CA ASP A 183 30.67 -14.44 -7.84
C ASP A 183 31.13 -15.90 -7.81
N ILE A 184 30.22 -16.86 -7.61
CA ILE A 184 30.53 -18.30 -7.76
C ILE A 184 31.02 -18.60 -9.18
N LEU A 185 30.34 -18.10 -10.21
CA LEU A 185 30.75 -18.30 -11.61
C LEU A 185 32.05 -17.56 -11.95
N LYS A 186 32.25 -16.35 -11.44
CA LYS A 186 33.51 -15.61 -11.61
C LYS A 186 34.67 -16.34 -10.95
N ALA A 187 34.49 -16.85 -9.74
CA ALA A 187 35.52 -17.62 -9.04
C ALA A 187 35.86 -18.92 -9.80
N ASP A 188 34.88 -19.62 -10.36
CA ASP A 188 35.12 -20.78 -11.23
C ASP A 188 35.90 -20.39 -12.48
N PHE A 189 35.51 -19.29 -13.14
CA PHE A 189 36.20 -18.80 -14.34
C PHE A 189 37.66 -18.45 -14.05
N VAL A 190 37.96 -17.68 -13.00
CA VAL A 190 39.34 -17.32 -12.60
C VAL A 190 40.18 -18.56 -12.30
N ASN A 191 39.57 -19.62 -11.76
CA ASN A 191 40.27 -20.87 -11.46
C ASN A 191 40.42 -21.82 -12.66
N SER A 192 39.67 -21.59 -13.74
CA SER A 192 39.71 -22.39 -14.97
C SER A 192 40.96 -22.12 -15.81
N ASP A 193 41.28 -23.05 -16.72
CA ASP A 193 42.40 -22.88 -17.66
C ASP A 193 42.22 -21.64 -18.55
N ALA A 194 40.99 -21.34 -18.96
CA ALA A 194 40.67 -20.14 -19.72
C ALA A 194 40.91 -18.85 -18.91
N GLY A 195 40.54 -18.82 -17.62
CA GLY A 195 40.79 -17.67 -16.76
C GLY A 195 42.26 -17.46 -16.40
N LYS A 196 43.04 -18.55 -16.38
CA LYS A 196 44.50 -18.54 -16.16
C LYS A 196 45.32 -18.34 -17.43
N SER A 197 44.68 -18.17 -18.58
CA SER A 197 45.36 -17.88 -19.84
C SER A 197 46.12 -16.54 -19.76
N ALA A 198 47.21 -16.42 -20.50
CA ALA A 198 48.00 -15.19 -20.56
C ALA A 198 47.14 -13.98 -21.01
N GLU A 199 46.18 -14.19 -21.93
CA GLU A 199 45.26 -13.15 -22.41
C GLU A 199 44.29 -12.66 -21.32
N SER A 200 43.66 -13.59 -20.59
CA SER A 200 42.78 -13.26 -19.46
C SER A 200 43.55 -12.50 -18.36
N LEU A 201 44.75 -12.96 -18.00
CA LEU A 201 45.61 -12.26 -17.04
C LEU A 201 45.95 -10.84 -17.52
N ARG A 202 46.37 -10.68 -18.79
CA ARG A 202 46.69 -9.37 -19.37
C ARG A 202 45.49 -8.41 -19.41
N SER A 203 44.27 -8.93 -19.53
CA SER A 203 43.02 -8.16 -19.49
C SER A 203 42.61 -7.77 -18.06
N ALA A 204 42.86 -8.63 -17.07
CA ALA A 204 42.57 -8.37 -15.66
C ALA A 204 43.51 -7.33 -15.06
N PHE A 205 44.76 -7.27 -15.54
CA PHE A 205 45.65 -6.15 -15.27
C PHE A 205 45.13 -4.92 -16.04
N GLY A 206 44.68 -3.90 -15.30
CA GLY A 206 44.20 -2.62 -15.84
C GLY A 206 45.30 -1.81 -16.54
N SER A 207 45.23 -0.47 -16.49
CA SER A 207 46.21 0.42 -17.15
C SER A 207 47.60 0.49 -16.47
N GLY A 208 47.96 -0.50 -15.65
CA GLY A 208 49.28 -0.58 -15.01
C GLY A 208 50.40 -0.95 -15.99
N PRO A 209 51.67 -0.94 -15.56
CA PRO A 209 52.81 -1.27 -16.42
C PRO A 209 52.81 -2.76 -16.81
N LYS A 210 52.11 -3.08 -17.91
CA LYS A 210 51.96 -4.44 -18.46
C LYS A 210 53.28 -5.02 -18.97
N ASP A 211 54.24 -4.17 -19.32
CA ASP A 211 55.53 -4.58 -19.90
C ASP A 211 56.49 -5.17 -18.86
N ASN A 212 56.21 -5.00 -17.57
CA ASN A 212 57.03 -5.53 -16.47
C ASN A 212 56.65 -6.97 -16.06
N PHE A 213 55.64 -7.57 -16.69
CA PHE A 213 55.10 -8.88 -16.32
C PHE A 213 55.12 -9.86 -17.50
N ASP A 214 55.73 -11.04 -17.31
CA ASP A 214 55.62 -12.17 -18.25
C ASP A 214 54.35 -12.99 -17.96
N PHE A 215 53.27 -12.66 -18.67
CA PHE A 215 51.97 -13.32 -18.52
C PHE A 215 51.98 -14.79 -18.96
N GLU A 216 52.87 -15.17 -19.88
CA GLU A 216 53.03 -16.56 -20.34
C GLU A 216 53.74 -17.42 -19.29
N ALA A 217 54.73 -16.86 -18.60
CA ALA A 217 55.35 -17.52 -17.44
C ALA A 217 54.36 -17.67 -16.27
N MET A 218 53.58 -16.62 -15.96
CA MET A 218 52.56 -16.67 -14.91
C MET A 218 51.45 -17.69 -15.21
N SER A 219 50.96 -17.75 -16.46
CA SER A 219 49.98 -18.74 -16.89
C SER A 219 50.49 -20.17 -16.68
N ARG A 220 51.74 -20.45 -17.07
CA ARG A 220 52.39 -21.76 -16.85
C ARG A 220 52.53 -22.12 -15.38
N ILE A 221 52.82 -21.16 -14.51
CA ILE A 221 52.94 -21.39 -13.05
C ILE A 221 51.58 -21.69 -12.44
N LEU A 222 50.55 -20.92 -12.79
CA LEU A 222 49.18 -21.09 -12.28
C LEU A 222 48.47 -22.33 -12.84
N GLY A 223 48.86 -22.79 -14.03
CA GLY A 223 48.39 -24.04 -14.62
C GLY A 223 48.95 -25.30 -13.92
N ARG A 224 50.10 -25.19 -13.24
CA ARG A 224 50.74 -26.31 -12.51
C ARG A 224 50.19 -26.52 -11.09
N SER A 225 49.49 -25.55 -10.51
CA SER A 225 49.02 -25.60 -9.11
C SER A 225 47.61 -26.21 -8.92
N THR A 226 47.17 -27.06 -9.83
CA THR A 226 45.80 -27.58 -9.92
C THR A 226 45.44 -28.58 -8.81
N ALA A 227 45.03 -28.05 -7.65
CA ALA A 227 44.38 -28.84 -6.59
C ALA A 227 43.21 -28.13 -5.88
N ARG A 228 42.53 -27.17 -6.53
CA ARG A 228 41.22 -26.71 -6.05
C ARG A 228 40.15 -26.92 -7.12
N LYS A 229 39.16 -27.73 -6.75
CA LYS A 229 38.03 -28.22 -7.54
C LYS A 229 37.39 -27.09 -8.34
N SER A 230 37.44 -27.19 -9.67
CA SER A 230 36.48 -26.51 -10.54
C SER A 230 35.06 -26.95 -10.17
N LEU A 231 34.07 -26.10 -10.46
CA LEU A 231 32.68 -26.47 -10.29
C LEU A 231 32.35 -27.71 -11.14
N SER A 232 31.52 -28.60 -10.62
CA SER A 232 30.98 -29.68 -11.44
C SER A 232 30.14 -29.10 -12.59
N PRO A 233 30.09 -29.75 -13.77
CA PRO A 233 29.27 -29.29 -14.88
C PRO A 233 27.80 -29.11 -14.50
N SER A 234 27.27 -30.03 -13.69
CA SER A 234 25.91 -29.96 -13.11
C SER A 234 25.70 -28.68 -12.30
N ARG A 235 26.60 -28.38 -11.36
CA ARG A 235 26.52 -27.18 -10.53
C ARG A 235 26.63 -25.90 -11.34
N ARG A 236 27.52 -25.85 -12.34
CA ARG A 236 27.65 -24.69 -13.23
C ARG A 236 26.35 -24.44 -14.01
N SER A 237 25.78 -25.49 -14.62
CA SER A 237 24.50 -25.40 -15.34
C SER A 237 23.38 -24.89 -14.44
N ARG A 238 23.27 -25.44 -13.22
CA ARG A 238 22.27 -25.02 -12.23
C ARG A 238 22.43 -23.55 -11.85
N VAL A 239 23.62 -23.09 -11.49
CA VAL A 239 23.87 -21.68 -11.12
C VAL A 239 23.55 -20.72 -12.27
N THR A 240 23.90 -21.08 -13.52
CA THR A 240 23.55 -20.27 -14.70
C THR A 240 22.03 -20.20 -14.91
N GLN A 241 21.30 -21.32 -14.76
CA GLN A 241 19.84 -21.34 -14.88
C GLN A 241 19.13 -20.56 -13.76
N LEU A 242 19.67 -20.61 -12.54
CA LEU A 242 19.16 -19.81 -11.43
C LEU A 242 19.31 -18.32 -11.72
N LEU A 243 20.49 -17.88 -12.17
CA LEU A 243 20.72 -16.49 -12.55
C LEU A 243 19.76 -16.02 -13.63
N SER A 244 19.55 -16.81 -14.69
CA SER A 244 18.60 -16.44 -15.74
C SER A 244 17.16 -16.34 -15.23
N THR A 245 16.75 -17.22 -14.31
CA THR A 245 15.41 -17.20 -13.72
C THR A 245 15.21 -15.99 -12.81
N LEU A 246 16.18 -15.70 -11.94
CA LEU A 246 16.12 -14.56 -11.01
C LEU A 246 16.11 -13.21 -11.76
N GLN A 247 16.88 -13.10 -12.86
CA GLN A 247 16.96 -11.87 -13.64
C GLN A 247 15.76 -11.64 -14.57
N SER A 248 15.06 -12.69 -15.00
CA SER A 248 13.91 -12.60 -15.91
C SER A 248 12.56 -12.50 -15.21
N GLN A 249 12.54 -12.39 -13.87
CA GLN A 249 11.31 -12.25 -13.09
C GLN A 249 10.53 -10.98 -13.46
N GLN A 250 9.19 -11.07 -13.39
CA GLN A 250 8.26 -9.98 -13.76
C GLN A 250 7.31 -9.59 -12.60
N PHE A 251 7.53 -10.13 -11.39
CA PHE A 251 6.65 -9.88 -10.24
C PHE A 251 6.88 -8.50 -9.63
N PHE A 252 8.13 -8.05 -9.60
CA PHE A 252 8.49 -6.69 -9.22
C PHE A 252 9.21 -6.01 -10.36
N ALA A 253 8.82 -4.77 -10.66
CA ALA A 253 9.55 -3.96 -11.63
C ALA A 253 10.97 -3.68 -11.09
N PRO A 254 12.03 -3.90 -11.89
CA PRO A 254 13.33 -3.35 -11.55
C PRO A 254 13.27 -1.82 -11.42
N PRO A 255 14.16 -1.19 -10.63
CA PRO A 255 14.13 0.26 -10.40
C PRO A 255 14.21 1.09 -11.69
N ASP A 256 14.85 0.56 -12.74
CA ASP A 256 15.01 1.22 -14.04
C ASP A 256 14.04 0.72 -15.12
N ALA A 257 12.99 -0.02 -14.74
CA ALA A 257 12.12 -0.67 -15.71
C ALA A 257 11.18 0.30 -16.42
N LYS A 258 11.03 0.11 -17.74
CA LYS A 258 9.98 0.78 -18.52
C LYS A 258 8.61 0.24 -18.13
N ALA A 259 7.58 1.08 -18.25
CA ALA A 259 6.18 0.68 -18.04
C ALA A 259 5.83 -0.55 -18.89
N GLY A 260 5.15 -1.54 -18.29
CA GLY A 260 4.71 -2.78 -18.96
C GLY A 260 5.69 -3.97 -18.86
N THR A 261 6.82 -3.82 -18.16
CA THR A 261 7.79 -4.93 -17.95
C THR A 261 7.43 -5.85 -16.78
N ALA A 262 6.61 -5.38 -15.84
CA ALA A 262 6.15 -6.12 -14.68
C ALA A 262 4.62 -6.34 -14.72
N TYR A 263 4.14 -7.35 -14.00
CA TYR A 263 2.72 -7.62 -13.89
C TYR A 263 1.97 -6.50 -13.15
N ALA A 264 0.74 -6.24 -13.58
CA ALA A 264 -0.22 -5.46 -12.82
C ALA A 264 -0.91 -6.33 -11.76
N PHE A 265 -1.06 -5.80 -10.55
CA PHE A 265 -1.67 -6.48 -9.40
C PHE A 265 -2.94 -5.79 -8.88
N VAL A 266 -3.36 -4.71 -9.53
CA VAL A 266 -4.62 -4.01 -9.24
C VAL A 266 -5.63 -4.40 -10.30
N PHE A 267 -6.82 -4.81 -9.87
CA PHE A 267 -7.92 -5.27 -10.71
C PHE A 267 -9.23 -4.62 -10.25
N ASP A 268 -10.17 -4.52 -11.18
CA ASP A 268 -11.52 -4.03 -10.88
C ASP A 268 -12.57 -5.18 -10.91
N SER A 269 -12.10 -6.43 -10.96
CA SER A 269 -12.93 -7.66 -10.98
C SER A 269 -12.23 -8.81 -10.25
N CYS A 270 -13.00 -9.60 -9.49
CA CYS A 270 -12.53 -10.81 -8.82
C CYS A 270 -12.18 -11.90 -9.84
N SER A 271 -12.99 -12.06 -10.88
CA SER A 271 -12.73 -13.07 -11.93
C SER A 271 -11.42 -12.80 -12.66
N ALA A 272 -11.13 -11.54 -13.00
CA ALA A 272 -9.87 -11.13 -13.63
C ALA A 272 -8.66 -11.36 -12.71
N ALA A 273 -8.77 -11.01 -11.43
CA ALA A 273 -7.70 -11.23 -10.45
C ALA A 273 -7.39 -12.73 -10.25
N LEU A 274 -8.44 -13.55 -10.17
CA LEU A 274 -8.32 -14.99 -10.02
C LEU A 274 -7.69 -15.65 -11.25
N GLN A 275 -8.09 -15.24 -12.46
CA GLN A 275 -7.46 -15.70 -13.69
C GLN A 275 -5.97 -15.33 -13.71
N ALA A 276 -5.65 -14.06 -13.42
CA ALA A 276 -4.27 -13.60 -13.37
C ALA A 276 -3.44 -14.38 -12.34
N TYR A 277 -4.00 -14.70 -11.18
CA TYR A 277 -3.35 -15.54 -10.17
C TYR A 277 -3.04 -16.93 -10.72
N ARG A 278 -4.02 -17.62 -11.34
CA ARG A 278 -3.84 -18.96 -11.91
C ARG A 278 -2.77 -18.98 -13.01
N GLU A 279 -2.76 -17.99 -13.89
CA GLU A 279 -1.76 -17.87 -14.96
C GLU A 279 -0.33 -17.65 -14.42
N ARG A 280 -0.21 -16.92 -13.31
CA ARG A 280 1.08 -16.55 -12.72
C ARG A 280 1.59 -17.56 -11.70
N LEU A 281 0.73 -18.42 -11.15
CA LEU A 281 1.07 -19.40 -10.12
C LEU A 281 2.26 -20.30 -10.51
N PRO A 282 2.33 -20.91 -11.71
CA PRO A 282 3.49 -21.72 -12.10
C PRO A 282 4.80 -20.92 -12.13
N ARG A 283 4.73 -19.65 -12.57
CA ARG A 283 5.90 -18.75 -12.61
C ARG A 283 6.33 -18.35 -11.20
N LEU A 284 5.37 -18.17 -10.30
CA LEU A 284 5.59 -17.82 -8.91
C LEU A 284 6.25 -19.00 -8.15
N ILE A 285 5.74 -20.21 -8.32
CA ILE A 285 6.34 -21.45 -7.78
C ILE A 285 7.77 -21.63 -8.30
N ALA A 286 7.99 -21.47 -9.61
CA ALA A 286 9.31 -21.61 -10.21
C ALA A 286 10.31 -20.61 -9.64
N LEU A 287 9.89 -19.37 -9.42
CA LEU A 287 10.74 -18.31 -8.86
C LEU A 287 11.03 -18.54 -7.37
N ALA A 288 10.03 -18.88 -6.56
CA ALA A 288 10.21 -19.23 -5.16
C ALA A 288 11.19 -20.40 -4.98
N ARG A 289 11.02 -21.45 -5.81
CA ARG A 289 11.96 -22.58 -5.87
C ARG A 289 13.38 -22.13 -6.24
N ALA A 290 13.51 -21.28 -7.26
CA ALA A 290 14.81 -20.78 -7.69
C ALA A 290 15.50 -19.95 -6.59
N MET A 291 14.75 -19.13 -5.86
CA MET A 291 15.27 -18.39 -4.71
C MET A 291 15.77 -19.32 -3.60
N ALA A 292 14.99 -20.34 -3.23
CA ALA A 292 15.38 -21.31 -2.21
C ALA A 292 16.66 -22.09 -2.59
N ILE A 293 16.75 -22.56 -3.84
CA ILE A 293 17.96 -23.22 -4.36
C ILE A 293 19.14 -22.24 -4.39
N ALA A 294 18.92 -21.00 -4.84
CA ALA A 294 19.95 -19.97 -4.88
C ALA A 294 20.52 -19.66 -3.49
N GLU A 295 19.69 -19.64 -2.45
CA GLU A 295 20.16 -19.45 -1.08
C GLU A 295 21.08 -20.58 -0.61
N LEU A 296 20.73 -21.84 -0.91
CA LEU A 296 21.57 -23.00 -0.58
C LEU A 296 22.88 -23.00 -1.36
N GLU A 297 22.85 -22.66 -2.64
CA GLU A 297 24.06 -22.54 -3.48
C GLU A 297 24.97 -21.41 -2.99
N ALA A 298 24.39 -20.27 -2.64
CA ALA A 298 25.10 -19.11 -2.12
C ALA A 298 25.78 -19.38 -0.75
N LYS A 299 25.24 -20.30 0.05
CA LYS A 299 25.87 -20.78 1.30
C LYS A 299 26.84 -21.94 1.07
N GLY A 300 26.85 -22.56 -0.11
CA GLY A 300 27.62 -23.77 -0.39
C GLY A 300 27.07 -25.04 0.28
N GLU A 301 25.81 -25.01 0.72
CA GLU A 301 25.14 -26.10 1.44
C GLU A 301 24.34 -27.02 0.50
N TYR A 302 24.27 -26.70 -0.80
CA TYR A 302 23.50 -27.48 -1.76
C TYR A 302 24.10 -28.89 -1.98
N ASN A 303 23.28 -29.92 -1.74
CA ASN A 303 23.62 -31.32 -1.99
C ASN A 303 22.61 -31.91 -2.98
N GLU A 304 23.07 -32.26 -4.18
CA GLU A 304 22.23 -32.78 -5.28
C GLU A 304 21.41 -34.01 -4.86
N ALA A 305 22.04 -35.01 -4.23
CA ALA A 305 21.36 -36.25 -3.84
C ALA A 305 20.26 -36.04 -2.79
N ARG A 306 20.36 -35.00 -1.95
CA ARG A 306 19.38 -34.71 -0.89
C ARG A 306 18.33 -33.70 -1.33
N HIS A 307 18.73 -32.68 -2.08
CA HIS A 307 17.89 -31.53 -2.38
C HIS A 307 17.14 -31.68 -3.71
N ASP A 308 17.68 -32.37 -4.71
CA ASP A 308 16.99 -32.53 -6.00
C ASP A 308 15.63 -33.24 -5.83
N PRO A 309 15.50 -34.33 -5.04
CA PRO A 309 14.20 -34.96 -4.80
C PRO A 309 13.22 -34.03 -4.06
N LEU A 310 13.71 -33.22 -3.12
CA LEU A 310 12.89 -32.29 -2.35
C LEU A 310 12.37 -31.12 -3.21
N PHE A 311 13.19 -30.62 -4.14
CA PHE A 311 12.80 -29.55 -5.05
C PHE A 311 11.98 -30.03 -6.25
N ALA A 312 11.96 -31.33 -6.54
CA ALA A 312 11.12 -31.91 -7.59
C ALA A 312 9.63 -31.74 -7.27
N SER A 313 9.23 -31.98 -6.02
CA SER A 313 7.85 -31.82 -5.54
C SER A 313 7.54 -30.42 -4.99
N PHE A 314 8.43 -29.44 -5.21
CA PHE A 314 8.26 -28.10 -4.65
C PHE A 314 7.08 -27.37 -5.29
N GLY A 315 6.10 -27.00 -4.47
CA GLY A 315 4.91 -26.28 -4.92
C GLY A 315 3.82 -27.17 -5.55
N GLU A 316 3.93 -28.50 -5.50
CA GLU A 316 2.87 -29.41 -5.97
C GLU A 316 1.52 -29.15 -5.27
N ASN A 317 1.56 -28.79 -3.98
CA ASN A 317 0.39 -28.45 -3.18
C ASN A 317 0.22 -26.94 -2.97
N GLY A 318 0.82 -26.12 -3.84
CA GLY A 318 0.93 -24.68 -3.64
C GLY A 318 2.08 -24.27 -2.73
N LEU A 319 2.19 -22.97 -2.47
CA LEU A 319 3.25 -22.39 -1.65
C LEU A 319 2.79 -22.14 -0.21
N GLN A 320 3.75 -22.16 0.71
CA GLN A 320 3.52 -21.80 2.09
C GLN A 320 3.29 -20.28 2.23
N ALA A 321 2.57 -19.87 3.28
CA ALA A 321 2.28 -18.46 3.54
C ALA A 321 3.54 -17.58 3.64
N SER A 322 4.65 -18.13 4.15
CA SER A 322 5.94 -17.43 4.22
C SER A 322 6.53 -17.14 2.83
N ASP A 323 6.36 -18.06 1.88
CA ASP A 323 6.88 -17.90 0.53
C ASP A 323 6.00 -16.95 -0.28
N LEU A 324 4.68 -17.02 -0.08
CA LEU A 324 3.72 -16.09 -0.69
C LEU A 324 3.93 -14.65 -0.21
N ALA A 325 4.30 -14.45 1.06
CA ALA A 325 4.54 -13.12 1.63
C ALA A 325 5.69 -12.36 0.96
N LEU A 326 6.60 -13.06 0.27
CA LEU A 326 7.70 -12.45 -0.49
C LEU A 326 7.21 -11.76 -1.78
N PHE A 327 6.03 -12.13 -2.28
CA PHE A 327 5.49 -11.67 -3.55
C PHE A 327 4.45 -10.54 -3.35
N PRO A 328 4.11 -9.81 -4.43
CA PRO A 328 3.04 -8.83 -4.37
C PRO A 328 1.69 -9.50 -4.06
N ASP A 329 0.91 -8.86 -3.19
CA ASP A 329 -0.49 -9.24 -3.00
C ASP A 329 -1.31 -8.75 -4.20
N TYR A 330 -2.51 -9.29 -4.40
CA TYR A 330 -3.46 -8.78 -5.40
C TYR A 330 -4.40 -7.77 -4.72
N LEU A 331 -4.82 -6.72 -5.43
CA LEU A 331 -5.84 -5.78 -4.98
C LEU A 331 -7.00 -5.78 -5.97
N VAL A 332 -8.19 -6.09 -5.49
CA VAL A 332 -9.44 -5.95 -6.24
C VAL A 332 -10.22 -4.77 -5.67
N ARG A 333 -10.62 -3.83 -6.52
CA ARG A 333 -11.46 -2.69 -6.14
C ARG A 333 -12.73 -2.74 -6.97
N MET A 334 -13.87 -2.89 -6.33
CA MET A 334 -15.14 -3.00 -7.03
C MET A 334 -16.23 -2.24 -6.28
N ASN A 335 -17.21 -1.75 -7.02
CA ASN A 335 -18.45 -1.28 -6.43
C ASN A 335 -19.39 -2.47 -6.24
N ILE A 336 -20.22 -2.43 -5.20
CA ILE A 336 -21.23 -3.46 -4.96
C ILE A 336 -22.23 -3.59 -6.11
N ARG A 337 -22.46 -2.51 -6.87
CA ARG A 337 -23.30 -2.50 -8.07
C ARG A 337 -22.75 -3.38 -9.19
N ASP A 338 -21.43 -3.57 -9.22
CA ASP A 338 -20.73 -4.39 -10.21
C ASP A 338 -20.56 -5.85 -9.74
N LEU A 339 -21.01 -6.19 -8.52
CA LEU A 339 -20.91 -7.52 -7.93
C LEU A 339 -21.98 -8.48 -8.48
N THR A 340 -21.83 -8.84 -9.76
CA THR A 340 -22.68 -9.81 -10.45
C THR A 340 -22.53 -11.23 -9.87
N GLY A 341 -23.44 -12.15 -10.22
CA GLY A 341 -23.37 -13.55 -9.74
C GLY A 341 -22.06 -14.26 -10.11
N ALA A 342 -21.46 -13.95 -11.27
CA ALA A 342 -20.16 -14.49 -11.66
C ALA A 342 -19.03 -13.98 -10.76
N GLU A 343 -19.05 -12.68 -10.43
CA GLU A 343 -18.09 -12.07 -9.52
C GLU A 343 -18.25 -12.57 -8.08
N GLN A 344 -19.48 -12.82 -7.62
CA GLN A 344 -19.74 -13.46 -6.32
C GLN A 344 -19.20 -14.89 -6.25
N SER A 345 -19.33 -15.66 -7.33
CA SER A 345 -18.73 -16.99 -7.43
C SER A 345 -17.21 -16.92 -7.37
N ALA A 346 -16.59 -15.99 -8.11
CA ALA A 346 -15.14 -15.79 -8.09
C ALA A 346 -14.66 -15.35 -6.69
N LEU A 347 -15.36 -14.41 -6.05
CA LEU A 347 -15.09 -13.97 -4.68
C LEU A 347 -15.15 -15.15 -3.69
N SER A 348 -16.19 -15.98 -3.78
CA SER A 348 -16.34 -17.17 -2.93
C SER A 348 -15.18 -18.15 -3.12
N GLU A 349 -14.71 -18.33 -4.35
CA GLU A 349 -13.55 -19.16 -4.64
C GLU A 349 -12.25 -18.58 -4.04
N ILE A 350 -12.02 -17.28 -4.22
CA ILE A 350 -10.85 -16.58 -3.65
C ILE A 350 -10.78 -16.79 -2.14
N LEU A 351 -11.91 -16.66 -1.45
CA LEU A 351 -12.01 -16.82 0.01
C LEU A 351 -11.87 -18.28 0.44
N ALA A 352 -12.40 -19.24 -0.33
CA ALA A 352 -12.29 -20.66 0.00
C ALA A 352 -10.86 -21.19 -0.09
N VAL A 353 -10.04 -20.62 -0.99
CA VAL A 353 -8.65 -21.04 -1.24
C VAL A 353 -7.63 -20.18 -0.46
N ASP A 354 -8.10 -19.21 0.34
CA ASP A 354 -7.26 -18.29 1.13
C ASP A 354 -6.15 -17.62 0.29
N LEU A 355 -6.51 -17.17 -0.92
CA LEU A 355 -5.57 -16.53 -1.82
C LEU A 355 -5.11 -15.17 -1.26
N PRO A 356 -3.86 -14.74 -1.53
CA PRO A 356 -3.33 -13.45 -1.08
C PRO A 356 -3.91 -12.28 -1.89
N VAL A 357 -5.23 -12.12 -1.87
CA VAL A 357 -6.02 -11.13 -2.60
C VAL A 357 -6.73 -10.25 -1.58
N LYS A 358 -6.45 -8.95 -1.62
CA LYS A 358 -7.16 -7.93 -0.85
C LYS A 358 -8.31 -7.42 -1.68
N ILE A 359 -9.50 -7.39 -1.12
CA ILE A 359 -10.72 -7.01 -1.84
C ILE A 359 -11.35 -5.83 -1.13
N LEU A 360 -11.54 -4.76 -1.89
CA LEU A 360 -12.34 -3.60 -1.51
C LEU A 360 -13.66 -3.67 -2.28
N ILE A 361 -14.75 -3.82 -1.53
CA ILE A 361 -16.10 -3.68 -2.06
C ILE A 361 -16.66 -2.38 -1.50
N GLN A 362 -16.93 -1.44 -2.40
CA GLN A 362 -17.51 -0.15 -2.07
C GLN A 362 -19.04 -0.24 -2.14
N THR A 363 -19.69 0.07 -1.02
CA THR A 363 -21.14 0.23 -0.94
C THR A 363 -21.47 1.71 -0.86
N ASP A 364 -22.14 2.24 -1.89
CA ASP A 364 -22.57 3.65 -1.92
C ASP A 364 -23.89 3.89 -1.20
N ASP A 365 -24.61 2.82 -0.86
CA ASP A 365 -25.85 2.87 -0.10
C ASP A 365 -25.60 2.49 1.38
N VAL A 366 -26.00 3.40 2.27
CA VAL A 366 -25.84 3.25 3.73
C VAL A 366 -27.10 2.64 4.36
N ILE A 367 -28.22 2.64 3.63
CA ILE A 367 -29.54 2.27 4.14
C ILE A 367 -29.92 0.85 3.70
N GLU A 368 -29.52 0.44 2.49
CA GLU A 368 -29.79 -0.92 2.01
C GLU A 368 -28.90 -1.98 2.69
N GLU A 369 -29.52 -3.10 3.09
CA GLU A 369 -28.79 -4.27 3.58
C GLU A 369 -27.88 -4.81 2.47
N SER A 370 -26.60 -4.95 2.79
CA SER A 370 -25.63 -5.47 1.83
C SER A 370 -26.01 -6.90 1.41
N PRO A 371 -26.07 -7.23 0.11
CA PRO A 371 -26.36 -8.58 -0.39
C PRO A 371 -25.37 -9.65 0.12
N LEU A 372 -24.20 -9.23 0.60
CA LEU A 372 -23.20 -10.08 1.24
C LEU A 372 -23.60 -10.57 2.65
N GLY A 373 -24.61 -9.97 3.28
CA GLY A 373 -25.11 -10.35 4.60
C GLY A 373 -26.16 -11.47 4.59
N ASN A 374 -26.69 -11.82 3.42
CA ASN A 374 -27.74 -12.83 3.29
C ASN A 374 -27.16 -14.23 3.07
N GLY A 375 -26.99 -14.96 4.18
CA GLY A 375 -27.20 -16.41 4.18
C GLY A 375 -26.00 -17.34 3.93
N ASN A 376 -24.84 -16.85 3.52
CA ASN A 376 -23.62 -17.66 3.45
C ASN A 376 -22.63 -17.14 4.48
N GLY A 377 -22.14 -18.01 5.37
CA GLY A 377 -21.36 -17.72 6.59
C GLY A 377 -20.01 -17.02 6.41
N ILE A 378 -19.93 -15.98 5.58
CA ILE A 378 -18.84 -15.03 5.52
C ILE A 378 -19.05 -14.11 6.72
N GLY A 379 -18.23 -14.28 7.75
CA GLY A 379 -18.11 -13.34 8.86
C GLY A 379 -17.50 -12.02 8.39
N ILE A 380 -18.22 -11.30 7.55
CA ILE A 380 -18.03 -9.86 7.38
C ILE A 380 -18.45 -9.28 8.72
N GLY A 381 -17.58 -8.47 9.33
CA GLY A 381 -17.94 -7.78 10.56
C GLY A 381 -19.29 -7.11 10.36
N THR A 382 -20.34 -7.70 10.93
CA THR A 382 -21.63 -7.05 11.09
C THR A 382 -21.33 -5.65 11.63
N PRO A 383 -21.98 -4.60 11.14
CA PRO A 383 -21.91 -3.31 11.82
C PRO A 383 -22.26 -3.61 13.28
N GLY A 384 -21.25 -3.49 14.14
CA GLY A 384 -21.46 -3.56 15.56
C GLY A 384 -22.43 -2.44 15.88
N LEU A 385 -23.69 -2.80 16.08
CA LEU A 385 -24.49 -2.20 17.12
C LEU A 385 -23.63 -2.29 18.37
N CYS A 386 -22.79 -1.26 18.61
CA CYS A 386 -22.34 -0.97 19.95
C CYS A 386 -23.62 -0.84 20.78
N PRO A 387 -23.90 -1.75 21.72
CA PRO A 387 -25.07 -1.64 22.54
C PRO A 387 -24.83 -0.46 23.49
N ALA A 388 -25.31 0.71 23.11
CA ALA A 388 -25.62 1.76 24.07
C ALA A 388 -26.90 1.34 24.82
N GLN A 389 -26.72 0.55 25.87
CA GLN A 389 -27.61 0.53 27.03
C GLN A 389 -26.70 0.82 28.24
N SER A 390 -26.88 1.84 29.06
CA SER A 390 -28.02 2.71 29.32
C SER A 390 -27.59 3.83 30.26
N ALA A 391 -27.90 5.09 29.92
CA ALA A 391 -28.18 6.16 30.89
C ALA A 391 -28.85 7.34 30.15
N THR A 392 -30.18 7.23 30.01
CA THR A 392 -31.19 8.29 29.88
C THR A 392 -30.76 9.69 29.42
N GLY A 393 -31.20 10.06 28.21
CA GLY A 393 -31.30 11.44 27.75
C GLY A 393 -31.77 11.49 26.30
N GLN A 394 -33.04 11.83 26.09
CA GLN A 394 -33.68 11.97 24.78
C GLN A 394 -32.90 12.91 23.85
N HIS A 395 -32.61 12.49 22.61
CA HIS A 395 -32.79 13.29 21.39
C HIS A 395 -32.42 12.48 20.15
N GLY A 396 -33.16 12.74 19.07
CA GLY A 396 -33.04 12.06 17.78
C GLY A 396 -31.76 12.44 17.05
N ASP A 397 -31.21 11.48 16.32
CA ASP A 397 -29.95 11.57 15.60
C ASP A 397 -30.20 10.84 14.27
N GLY A 398 -30.05 11.41 13.08
CA GLY A 398 -28.99 12.31 12.63
C GLY A 398 -28.25 11.54 11.53
N SER A 399 -28.67 11.71 10.27
CA SER A 399 -28.11 10.96 9.13
C SER A 399 -26.70 11.46 8.81
N GLU A 400 -25.71 10.89 9.48
CA GLU A 400 -24.32 10.94 9.04
C GLU A 400 -24.15 10.01 7.83
N ARG A 401 -23.55 10.52 6.75
CA ARG A 401 -23.01 9.66 5.69
C ARG A 401 -21.82 8.92 6.29
N ARG A 402 -22.07 7.71 6.77
CA ARG A 402 -21.03 6.80 7.26
C ARG A 402 -20.52 5.99 6.09
N PHE A 403 -19.25 6.15 5.76
CA PHE A 403 -18.55 5.27 4.84
C PHE A 403 -18.27 3.95 5.55
N CYS A 404 -18.98 2.89 5.17
CA CYS A 404 -18.65 1.53 5.58
C CYS A 404 -17.78 0.87 4.50
N ALA A 405 -16.45 0.91 4.69
CA ALA A 405 -15.55 0.04 3.97
C ALA A 405 -15.47 -1.30 4.72
N ALA A 406 -16.10 -2.35 4.18
CA ALA A 406 -15.89 -3.69 4.68
C ALA A 406 -14.55 -4.22 4.14
N ILE A 407 -13.50 -4.15 4.95
CA ILE A 407 -12.29 -4.92 4.71
C ILE A 407 -12.54 -6.31 5.30
N ALA A 408 -12.69 -7.32 4.44
CA ALA A 408 -12.52 -8.69 4.88
C ALA A 408 -11.05 -8.85 5.35
N ARG A 409 -10.84 -8.82 6.68
CA ARG A 409 -9.55 -9.07 7.30
C ARG A 409 -9.31 -10.58 7.31
N LEU A 410 -8.27 -11.04 6.61
CA LEU A 410 -7.60 -12.30 6.92
C LEU A 410 -6.14 -12.03 7.30
N GLN A 411 -5.93 -12.13 8.61
CA GLN A 411 -4.69 -12.33 9.39
C GLN A 411 -3.45 -11.46 9.14
N SER A 412 -3.07 -10.76 10.21
CA SER A 412 -1.71 -10.27 10.43
C SER A 412 -0.74 -11.45 10.57
N VAL A 413 0.27 -11.51 9.71
CA VAL A 413 1.45 -12.36 9.94
C VAL A 413 2.22 -11.81 11.16
N PRO A 414 2.58 -12.64 12.15
CA PRO A 414 3.34 -12.18 13.30
C PRO A 414 4.76 -11.81 12.89
N ALA A 415 5.28 -10.73 13.47
CA ALA A 415 6.68 -10.38 13.41
C ALA A 415 7.52 -11.55 13.97
N SER A 416 8.19 -12.31 13.09
CA SER A 416 9.06 -13.41 13.47
C SER A 416 10.40 -12.88 13.99
N ARG A 417 10.62 -13.13 15.30
CA ARG A 417 11.91 -13.32 16.00
C ARG A 417 13.02 -12.29 15.76
N ALA A 418 13.08 -11.32 16.67
CA ALA A 418 14.35 -10.76 17.12
C ALA A 418 15.05 -11.72 18.11
N ASP A 419 16.35 -11.85 17.91
CA ASP A 419 17.36 -12.66 18.58
C ASP A 419 17.41 -12.51 20.13
N PRO A 420 17.36 -13.59 20.93
CA PRO A 420 17.42 -13.52 22.39
C PRO A 420 18.86 -13.62 22.87
N ALA A 421 19.69 -12.62 22.58
CA ALA A 421 21.06 -12.57 23.09
C ALA A 421 21.58 -11.15 23.31
N ARG A 422 20.82 -10.30 24.03
CA ARG A 422 21.37 -9.10 24.69
C ARG A 422 20.36 -8.50 25.67
N THR A 423 20.21 -9.15 26.83
CA THR A 423 19.56 -8.54 28.00
C THR A 423 20.59 -8.42 29.11
N ARG A 424 21.26 -7.27 29.19
CA ARG A 424 21.95 -6.82 30.40
C ARG A 424 21.36 -5.48 30.82
N LEU A 425 20.67 -5.53 31.96
CA LEU A 425 20.61 -4.52 33.02
C LEU A 425 20.26 -3.10 32.60
N LEU A 426 19.04 -2.66 32.96
CA LEU A 426 18.80 -1.43 33.72
C LEU A 426 17.38 -1.49 34.32
N ARG A 427 17.30 -1.40 35.65
CA ARG A 427 16.07 -1.39 36.46
C ARG A 427 15.26 -0.10 36.25
N PRO A 428 13.92 -0.10 36.35
CA PRO A 428 13.14 1.12 36.48
C PRO A 428 13.08 1.57 37.95
N GLY A 429 13.46 2.83 38.20
CA GLY A 429 13.18 3.54 39.45
C GLY A 429 11.82 4.26 39.40
N PRO A 430 11.19 4.54 40.55
CA PRO A 430 9.83 5.09 40.59
C PRO A 430 9.86 6.61 40.40
N VAL A 431 8.97 7.14 39.56
CA VAL A 431 8.72 8.60 39.48
C VAL A 431 7.43 8.92 40.22
N GLN A 432 7.59 9.81 41.20
CA GLN A 432 6.61 10.27 42.16
C GLN A 432 5.54 11.18 41.53
N ARG A 433 4.33 11.07 42.09
CA ARG A 433 3.22 12.03 41.97
C ARG A 433 3.51 13.29 42.79
N LEU A 434 3.41 14.46 42.16
CA LEU A 434 3.29 15.82 42.74
C LEU A 434 2.67 16.65 41.59
N PHE A 435 1.55 17.38 41.66
CA PHE A 435 0.89 18.15 42.71
C PHE A 435 -0.63 18.17 42.47
N GLY A 436 -1.39 18.32 43.56
CA GLY A 436 -2.80 18.73 43.53
C GLY A 436 -3.00 20.13 44.12
N ARG A 437 -4.13 20.73 43.67
CA ARG A 437 -5.03 21.69 44.34
C ARG A 437 -4.62 23.15 44.55
N SER A 438 -5.54 24.04 44.11
CA SER A 438 -6.21 25.15 44.85
C SER A 438 -6.73 26.17 43.82
N CYS A 439 -7.92 26.80 43.85
CA CYS A 439 -9.09 26.93 44.74
C CYS A 439 -10.30 27.32 43.84
N GLN A 440 -11.52 26.78 44.02
CA GLN A 440 -12.65 27.31 44.81
C GLN A 440 -12.94 28.83 44.78
N HIS A 441 -14.15 29.13 44.29
CA HIS A 441 -15.13 30.17 44.64
C HIS A 441 -14.73 31.66 44.62
N GLY A 442 -15.38 32.36 43.69
CA GLY A 442 -15.57 33.80 43.56
C GLY A 442 -16.47 34.04 42.36
#